data_AF-X7Y7N1-F1
#
_entry.id   AF-X7Y7N1-F1
#
_cell.length_a   1.000
_cell.length_b   1.000
_cell.length_c   1.000
_cell.angle_alpha   90.00
_cell.angle_beta   90.00
_cell.angle_gamma   90.00
#
_symmetry.space_group_name_H-M   'P 1'
#
loop_
_entity.id
_entity.type
_entity.pdbx_description
1 polymer ?
#
loop_
_entity_poly.entity_id
_entity_poly.type
_entity_poly.pdbx_seq_one_letter_code
_entity_poly.pdbx_strand_id
1 'polypeptide(L)'
;MNAISDFWATGAAQLRANFERTRQTQRDSHIKGGANERALADFLKENLGAHRVAVSSSIIDPEGRQSDEVDVAVVNEFQPLWTGDSQSMLIAHAVEAAYQVKARLSTEELRRAMKNARSVKQLYRRPGKGGEVFAAPTDVPRFVERIPFFIFAYTTNISGEAAIKLIRDEFKDSPWHEQADGIFVLDGWAAVNIGNNDGPRGCHH
;
A
#
# COMPACT_ATOMS: atom_id res chain seq x y z
N MET A 1 -0.08 -2.91 29.84
CA MET A 1 0.15 -3.17 28.40
C MET A 1 0.49 -4.63 28.23
N ASN A 2 0.06 -5.26 27.13
CA ASN A 2 0.38 -6.66 26.84
C ASN A 2 1.57 -6.72 25.86
N ALA A 3 2.30 -7.85 25.85
CA ALA A 3 3.53 -8.01 25.07
C ALA A 3 3.33 -7.74 23.55
N ILE A 4 2.13 -8.02 23.03
CA ILE A 4 1.79 -7.76 21.62
C ILE A 4 1.71 -6.25 21.36
N SER A 5 1.05 -5.50 22.24
CA SER A 5 0.98 -4.04 22.14
C SER A 5 2.36 -3.40 22.21
N ASP A 6 3.24 -3.90 23.07
CA ASP A 6 4.60 -3.39 23.22
C ASP A 6 5.47 -3.69 21.99
N PHE A 7 5.31 -4.88 21.39
CA PHE A 7 5.96 -5.24 20.14
C PHE A 7 5.59 -4.27 19.01
N TRP A 8 4.29 -4.01 18.80
CA TRP A 8 3.84 -3.08 17.76
C TRP A 8 4.24 -1.64 18.03
N ALA A 9 4.17 -1.19 19.28
CA ALA A 9 4.63 0.14 19.67
C ALA A 9 6.13 0.33 19.38
N THR A 10 6.93 -0.70 19.64
CA THR A 10 8.38 -0.69 19.35
C THR A 10 8.64 -0.60 17.84
N GLY A 11 7.95 -1.39 17.03
CA GLY A 11 8.07 -1.33 15.57
C GLY A 11 7.66 0.03 14.98
N ALA A 12 6.57 0.62 15.48
CA ALA A 12 6.14 1.96 15.10
C ALA A 12 7.18 3.03 15.48
N ALA A 13 7.74 2.95 16.69
CA ALA A 13 8.80 3.86 17.14
C ALA A 13 10.06 3.75 16.27
N GLN A 14 10.43 2.55 15.82
CA GLN A 14 11.59 2.33 14.94
C GLN A 14 11.37 2.98 13.56
N LEU A 15 10.19 2.78 12.96
CA LEU A 15 9.80 3.45 11.71
C LEU A 15 9.91 4.97 11.84
N ARG A 16 9.40 5.53 12.94
CA ARG A 16 9.45 6.97 13.21
C ARG A 16 10.88 7.48 13.39
N ALA A 17 11.72 6.77 14.14
CA ALA A 17 13.10 7.14 14.35
C ALA A 17 13.90 7.13 13.04
N ASN A 18 13.67 6.13 12.17
CA ASN A 18 14.28 6.06 10.84
C ASN A 18 13.84 7.24 9.96
N PHE A 19 12.55 7.58 9.97
CA PHE A 19 12.02 8.73 9.24
C PHE A 19 12.65 10.06 9.69
N GLU A 20 12.69 10.34 11.00
CA GLU A 20 13.27 11.58 11.52
C GLU A 20 14.77 11.69 11.21
N ARG A 21 15.52 10.58 11.33
CA ARG A 21 16.94 10.54 10.97
C ARG A 21 17.14 10.91 9.50
N THR A 22 16.40 10.26 8.59
CA THR A 22 16.46 10.54 7.14
C THR A 22 16.10 11.98 6.81
N ARG A 23 15.07 12.52 7.48
CA ARG A 23 14.61 13.90 7.28
C ARG A 23 15.69 14.93 7.66
N GLN A 24 16.46 14.67 8.72
CA GLN A 24 17.52 15.53 9.24
C GLN A 24 18.83 15.42 8.46
N THR A 25 19.22 14.22 8.03
CA THR A 25 20.54 13.98 7.42
C THR A 25 20.58 14.20 5.92
N GLN A 26 19.48 13.93 5.21
CA GLN A 26 19.42 14.09 3.76
C GLN A 26 18.81 15.45 3.38
N ARG A 27 19.26 16.02 2.25
CA ARG A 27 18.67 17.25 1.68
C ARG A 27 17.87 16.99 0.42
N ASP A 28 18.29 16.01 -0.37
CA ASP A 28 17.65 15.62 -1.62
C ASP A 28 16.31 14.88 -1.36
N SER A 29 15.24 15.32 -2.03
CA SER A 29 13.90 14.74 -1.88
C SER A 29 13.77 13.32 -2.42
N HIS A 30 14.48 12.98 -3.49
CA HIS A 30 14.47 11.64 -4.08
C HIS A 30 15.18 10.63 -3.17
N ILE A 31 16.32 11.03 -2.59
CA ILE A 31 17.05 10.21 -1.61
C ILE A 31 16.18 9.98 -0.35
N LYS A 32 15.45 11.01 0.10
CA LYS A 32 14.48 10.87 1.20
C LYS A 32 13.35 9.91 0.88
N GLY A 33 12.79 9.99 -0.33
CA GLY A 33 11.74 9.09 -0.81
C GLY A 33 12.18 7.64 -0.71
N GLY A 34 13.24 7.28 -1.45
CA GLY A 34 13.73 5.89 -1.47
C GLY A 34 14.17 5.35 -0.11
N ALA A 35 14.62 6.21 0.82
CA ALA A 35 14.96 5.79 2.18
C ALA A 35 13.72 5.49 3.05
N ASN A 36 12.63 6.25 2.86
CA ASN A 36 11.36 6.00 3.52
C ASN A 36 10.69 4.72 2.99
N GLU A 37 10.77 4.48 1.69
CA GLU A 37 10.30 3.25 1.04
C GLU A 37 11.01 2.03 1.61
N ARG A 38 12.35 2.09 1.70
CA ARG A 38 13.17 1.04 2.31
C ARG A 38 12.83 0.82 3.77
N ALA A 39 12.65 1.87 4.56
CA ALA A 39 12.28 1.74 5.97
C ALA A 39 10.93 1.03 6.15
N LEU A 40 9.93 1.29 5.30
CA LEU A 40 8.68 0.54 5.31
C LEU A 40 8.90 -0.91 4.85
N ALA A 41 9.65 -1.13 3.78
CA ALA A 41 9.93 -2.47 3.26
C ALA A 41 10.59 -3.37 4.31
N ASP A 42 11.58 -2.85 5.05
CA ASP A 42 12.26 -3.58 6.11
C ASP A 42 11.31 -3.88 7.28
N PHE A 43 10.47 -2.92 7.66
CA PHE A 43 9.43 -3.16 8.67
C PHE A 43 8.48 -4.30 8.28
N LEU A 44 8.02 -4.34 7.02
CA LEU A 44 7.14 -5.40 6.52
C LEU A 44 7.85 -6.77 6.56
N LYS A 45 9.13 -6.84 6.17
CA LYS A 45 9.94 -8.06 6.20
C LYS A 45 10.10 -8.60 7.62
N GLU A 46 10.48 -7.71 8.55
CA GLU A 46 10.83 -8.07 9.93
C GLU A 46 9.61 -8.43 10.78
N ASN A 47 8.46 -7.80 10.52
CA ASN A 47 7.32 -7.86 11.45
C ASN A 47 6.09 -8.58 10.87
N LEU A 48 5.92 -8.62 9.54
CA LEU A 48 4.72 -9.18 8.91
C LEU A 48 4.97 -10.45 8.09
N GLY A 49 6.20 -10.98 8.13
CA GLY A 49 6.55 -12.17 7.36
C GLY A 49 6.59 -11.94 5.85
N ALA A 50 6.71 -10.68 5.39
CA ALA A 50 6.84 -10.36 3.97
C ALA A 50 8.23 -10.78 3.46
N HIS A 51 8.40 -12.05 3.11
CA HIS A 51 9.72 -12.63 2.79
C HIS A 51 10.40 -12.00 1.56
N ARG A 52 9.62 -11.48 0.61
CA ARG A 52 10.14 -10.74 -0.56
C ARG A 52 9.37 -9.44 -0.73
N VAL A 53 10.12 -8.35 -0.78
CA VAL A 53 9.59 -7.00 -0.96
C VAL A 53 10.41 -6.27 -2.00
N ALA A 54 9.73 -5.79 -3.05
CA ALA A 54 10.29 -4.94 -4.08
C ALA A 54 10.06 -3.48 -3.72
N VAL A 55 10.97 -2.60 -4.17
CA VAL A 55 10.81 -1.14 -4.03
C VAL A 55 10.86 -0.47 -5.40
N SER A 56 10.14 0.64 -5.54
CA SER A 56 10.12 1.48 -6.74
C SER A 56 9.93 0.67 -8.03
N SER A 57 8.85 -0.11 -8.11
CA SER A 57 8.62 -1.13 -9.16
C SER A 57 7.35 -0.83 -9.94
N SER A 58 7.18 -1.40 -11.13
CA SER A 58 5.88 -1.34 -11.85
C SER A 58 5.28 -2.73 -11.95
N ILE A 59 3.96 -2.83 -12.12
CA ILE A 59 3.28 -4.11 -12.17
C ILE A 59 2.62 -4.27 -13.54
N ILE A 60 2.80 -5.41 -14.18
CA ILE A 60 2.17 -5.77 -15.44
C ILE A 60 1.20 -6.94 -15.26
N ASP A 61 0.03 -6.86 -15.88
CA ASP A 61 -0.96 -7.92 -15.89
C ASP A 61 -0.88 -8.78 -17.18
N PRO A 62 -1.59 -9.93 -17.22
CA PRO A 62 -1.56 -10.83 -18.38
C PRO A 62 -2.12 -10.24 -19.68
N GLU A 63 -2.87 -9.14 -19.59
CA GLU A 63 -3.42 -8.43 -20.75
C GLU A 63 -2.45 -7.34 -21.26
N GLY A 64 -1.27 -7.21 -20.62
CA GLY A 64 -0.25 -6.24 -20.97
C GLY A 64 -0.49 -4.85 -20.40
N ARG A 65 -1.46 -4.68 -19.50
CA ARG A 65 -1.69 -3.41 -18.80
C ARG A 65 -0.63 -3.24 -17.71
N GLN A 66 -0.13 -2.03 -17.56
CA GLN A 66 0.92 -1.69 -16.61
C GLN A 66 0.43 -0.61 -15.64
N SER A 67 0.77 -0.75 -14.36
CA SER A 67 0.53 0.30 -13.36
C SER A 67 1.52 1.46 -13.51
N ASP A 68 1.22 2.56 -12.83
CA ASP A 68 2.27 3.52 -12.46
C ASP A 68 3.29 2.83 -11.49
N GLU A 69 4.39 3.52 -11.17
CA GLU A 69 5.35 3.01 -10.18
C GLU A 69 4.70 2.85 -8.81
N VAL A 70 4.94 1.71 -8.17
CA VAL A 70 4.59 1.40 -6.79
C VAL A 70 5.84 1.46 -5.94
N ASP A 71 5.74 2.17 -4.83
CA ASP A 71 6.87 2.46 -3.95
C ASP A 71 7.36 1.19 -3.25
N VAL A 72 6.44 0.35 -2.77
CA VAL A 72 6.74 -0.93 -2.11
C VAL A 72 5.73 -1.99 -2.54
N ALA A 73 6.19 -3.18 -2.89
CA ALA A 73 5.33 -4.31 -3.23
C ALA A 73 5.80 -5.58 -2.51
N VAL A 74 4.88 -6.25 -1.81
CA VAL A 74 5.10 -7.60 -1.26
C VAL A 74 4.81 -8.60 -2.37
N VAL A 75 5.73 -9.54 -2.58
CA VAL A 75 5.62 -10.54 -3.64
C VAL A 75 5.83 -11.95 -3.07
N ASN A 76 5.17 -12.93 -3.66
CA ASN A 76 5.37 -14.33 -3.30
C ASN A 76 6.66 -14.91 -3.91
N GLU A 77 6.99 -16.14 -3.52
CA GLU A 77 8.19 -16.84 -3.95
C GLU A 77 8.21 -17.21 -5.44
N PHE A 78 7.06 -17.12 -6.12
CA PHE A 78 6.88 -17.52 -7.51
C PHE A 78 7.01 -16.37 -8.51
N GLN A 79 7.33 -15.15 -8.06
CA GLN A 79 7.64 -14.03 -8.97
C GLN A 79 8.83 -14.42 -9.89
N PRO A 80 8.63 -14.59 -11.20
CA PRO A 80 9.73 -14.87 -12.11
C PRO A 80 10.63 -13.64 -12.24
N LEU A 81 11.90 -13.87 -12.58
CA LEU A 81 12.89 -12.80 -12.83
C LEU A 81 13.05 -11.82 -11.65
N TRP A 82 13.14 -12.37 -10.45
CA TRP A 82 13.49 -11.61 -9.25
C TRP A 82 14.98 -11.27 -9.25
N THR A 83 15.33 -10.02 -9.51
CA THR A 83 16.72 -9.53 -9.37
C THR A 83 17.01 -9.01 -7.96
N GLY A 84 15.98 -8.75 -7.14
CA GLY A 84 16.14 -8.16 -5.81
C GLY A 84 16.45 -6.65 -5.82
N ASP A 85 16.51 -6.03 -7.00
CA ASP A 85 16.85 -4.62 -7.19
C ASP A 85 15.60 -3.72 -7.31
N SER A 86 15.79 -2.43 -7.02
CA SER A 86 14.81 -1.37 -7.31
C SER A 86 14.53 -1.30 -8.81
N GLN A 87 13.33 -0.87 -9.22
CA GLN A 87 12.93 -0.71 -10.63
C GLN A 87 12.70 -2.01 -11.39
N SER A 88 12.13 -3.01 -10.71
CA SER A 88 11.70 -4.26 -11.33
C SER A 88 10.31 -4.13 -11.96
N MET A 89 10.08 -4.81 -13.09
CA MET A 89 8.74 -5.06 -13.61
C MET A 89 8.22 -6.35 -12.97
N LEU A 90 7.12 -6.25 -12.23
CA LEU A 90 6.52 -7.33 -11.46
C LEU A 90 5.31 -7.91 -12.20
N ILE A 91 5.13 -9.23 -12.17
CA ILE A 91 3.89 -9.84 -12.69
C ILE A 91 2.80 -9.76 -11.62
N ALA A 92 1.62 -9.26 -12.02
CA ALA A 92 0.48 -9.03 -11.13
C ALA A 92 0.12 -10.24 -10.26
N HIS A 93 0.16 -11.45 -10.81
CA HIS A 93 -0.15 -12.70 -10.08
C HIS A 93 0.74 -12.98 -8.88
N ALA A 94 1.99 -12.50 -8.91
CA ALA A 94 2.93 -12.72 -7.82
C ALA A 94 2.92 -11.59 -6.78
N VAL A 95 2.24 -10.47 -7.05
CA VAL A 95 2.12 -9.35 -6.12
C VAL A 95 1.01 -9.65 -5.11
N GLU A 96 1.36 -9.74 -3.83
CA GLU A 96 0.43 -10.01 -2.74
C GLU A 96 -0.17 -8.73 -2.16
N ALA A 97 0.61 -7.64 -2.13
CA ALA A 97 0.15 -6.31 -1.74
C ALA A 97 1.06 -5.23 -2.33
N ALA A 98 0.50 -4.07 -2.62
CA ALA A 98 1.22 -2.89 -3.07
C ALA A 98 0.98 -1.70 -2.13
N TYR A 99 1.98 -0.82 -2.00
CA TYR A 99 1.94 0.32 -1.11
C TYR A 99 2.46 1.56 -1.84
N GLN A 100 1.75 2.68 -1.66
CA GLN A 100 2.29 4.02 -1.89
C GLN A 100 2.76 4.61 -0.55
N VAL A 101 3.98 5.10 -0.50
CA VAL A 101 4.63 5.68 0.67
C VAL A 101 4.75 7.20 0.53
N LYS A 102 4.31 7.93 1.56
CA LYS A 102 4.46 9.39 1.62
C LYS A 102 5.14 9.82 2.92
N ALA A 103 6.13 10.71 2.81
CA ALA A 103 6.71 11.36 3.99
C ALA A 103 5.64 12.18 4.75
N ARG A 104 4.80 12.91 4.01
CA ARG A 104 3.70 13.71 4.53
C ARG A 104 2.51 13.61 3.61
N LEU A 105 1.36 13.20 4.13
CA LEU A 105 0.10 13.12 3.40
C LEU A 105 -0.58 14.49 3.41
N SER A 106 -0.74 15.09 2.23
CA SER A 106 -1.61 16.25 1.99
C SER A 106 -2.81 15.88 1.15
N THR A 107 -3.74 16.81 0.95
CA THR A 107 -4.89 16.63 0.06
C THR A 107 -4.45 16.27 -1.37
N GLU A 108 -3.43 16.95 -1.89
CA GLU A 108 -2.88 16.73 -3.23
C GLU A 108 -2.19 15.37 -3.33
N GLU A 109 -1.38 15.00 -2.31
CA GLU A 109 -0.74 13.70 -2.27
C GLU A 109 -1.74 12.56 -2.09
N LEU A 110 -2.82 12.78 -1.33
CA LEU A 110 -3.91 11.82 -1.22
C LEU A 110 -4.60 11.60 -2.57
N ARG A 111 -4.91 12.67 -3.33
CA ARG A 111 -5.46 12.54 -4.70
C ARG A 111 -4.53 11.78 -5.64
N ARG A 112 -3.23 12.10 -5.61
CA ARG A 112 -2.22 11.41 -6.42
C ARG A 112 -2.12 9.93 -6.05
N ALA A 113 -2.07 9.62 -4.76
CA ALA A 113 -2.02 8.25 -4.27
C ALA A 113 -3.30 7.47 -4.61
N MET A 114 -4.48 8.10 -4.57
CA MET A 114 -5.73 7.49 -5.02
C MET A 114 -5.74 7.19 -6.53
N LYS A 115 -5.15 8.07 -7.36
CA LYS A 115 -4.97 7.79 -8.79
C LYS A 115 -4.04 6.59 -9.02
N ASN A 116 -2.91 6.54 -8.31
CA ASN A 116 -1.99 5.41 -8.42
C ASN A 116 -2.65 4.11 -7.94
N ALA A 117 -3.38 4.16 -6.82
CA ALA A 117 -4.17 3.04 -6.34
C ALA A 117 -5.09 2.49 -7.43
N ARG A 118 -5.83 3.36 -8.14
CA ARG A 118 -6.67 2.92 -9.27
C ARG A 118 -5.85 2.22 -10.36
N SER A 119 -4.67 2.73 -10.71
CA SER A 119 -3.81 2.12 -11.75
C SER A 119 -3.47 0.65 -11.41
N VAL A 120 -3.17 0.38 -10.13
CA VAL A 120 -2.88 -0.98 -9.66
C VAL A 120 -4.15 -1.80 -9.48
N LYS A 121 -5.20 -1.24 -8.88
CA LYS A 121 -6.47 -1.94 -8.66
C LYS A 121 -7.12 -2.36 -9.98
N GLN A 122 -6.88 -1.62 -11.07
CA GLN A 122 -7.38 -1.97 -12.40
C GLN A 122 -6.65 -3.15 -13.04
N LEU A 123 -5.41 -3.45 -12.63
CA LEU A 123 -4.72 -4.65 -13.08
C LEU A 123 -5.48 -5.90 -12.66
N TYR A 124 -5.59 -6.83 -13.59
CA TYR A 124 -6.47 -7.98 -13.41
C TYR A 124 -5.69 -9.27 -13.20
N ARG A 125 -6.07 -10.00 -12.14
CA ARG A 125 -5.49 -11.28 -11.75
C ARG A 125 -6.55 -12.36 -11.90
N ARG A 126 -6.67 -12.93 -13.08
CA ARG A 126 -7.53 -14.10 -13.28
C ARG A 126 -6.80 -15.33 -12.73
N PRO A 127 -7.43 -16.15 -11.88
CA PRO A 127 -6.93 -17.48 -11.59
C PRO A 127 -6.67 -18.23 -12.89
N GLY A 128 -5.56 -18.97 -12.95
CA GLY A 128 -5.24 -19.79 -14.12
C GLY A 128 -6.32 -20.85 -14.37
N LYS A 129 -6.36 -21.40 -15.59
CA LYS A 129 -7.28 -22.50 -15.92
C LYS A 129 -7.07 -23.67 -14.96
N GLY A 130 -8.13 -24.09 -14.27
CA GLY A 130 -8.08 -25.16 -13.27
C GLY A 130 -7.66 -24.69 -11.86
N GLY A 131 -7.50 -23.38 -11.65
CA GLY A 131 -7.29 -22.82 -10.31
C GLY A 131 -8.55 -22.88 -9.46
N GLU A 132 -8.39 -23.25 -8.19
CA GLU A 132 -9.45 -23.24 -7.19
C GLU A 132 -9.33 -21.98 -6.33
N VAL A 133 -10.47 -21.37 -6.00
CA VAL A 133 -10.53 -20.16 -5.17
C VAL A 133 -11.42 -20.45 -3.97
N PHE A 134 -10.85 -20.35 -2.77
CA PHE A 134 -11.56 -20.46 -1.50
C PHE A 134 -11.59 -19.09 -0.84
N ALA A 135 -12.63 -18.31 -1.12
CA ALA A 135 -12.78 -16.95 -0.61
C ALA A 135 -14.26 -16.62 -0.35
N ALA A 136 -14.51 -15.67 0.55
CA ALA A 136 -15.85 -15.11 0.67
C ALA A 136 -16.23 -14.40 -0.64
N PRO A 137 -17.52 -14.40 -1.05
CA PRO A 137 -17.93 -13.77 -2.31
C PRO A 137 -17.50 -12.30 -2.45
N THR A 138 -17.43 -11.56 -1.34
CA THR A 138 -16.96 -10.17 -1.30
C THR A 138 -15.45 -10.04 -1.50
N ASP A 139 -14.67 -11.04 -1.13
CA ASP A 139 -13.21 -10.99 -1.18
C ASP A 139 -12.68 -11.32 -2.58
N VAL A 140 -13.44 -12.06 -3.39
CA VAL A 140 -13.06 -12.41 -4.76
C VAL A 140 -12.74 -11.18 -5.62
N PRO A 141 -13.65 -10.23 -5.84
CA PRO A 141 -13.36 -9.05 -6.67
C PRO A 141 -12.30 -8.12 -6.03
N ARG A 142 -12.02 -8.28 -4.74
CA ARG A 142 -11.17 -7.40 -3.96
C ARG A 142 -9.71 -7.83 -3.88
N PHE A 143 -9.50 -9.11 -3.57
CA PHE A 143 -8.23 -9.70 -3.16
C PHE A 143 -7.82 -10.89 -4.02
N VAL A 144 -8.74 -11.49 -4.78
CA VAL A 144 -8.41 -12.53 -5.76
C VAL A 144 -8.16 -11.87 -7.11
N GLU A 145 -9.15 -11.14 -7.62
CA GLU A 145 -9.10 -10.55 -8.96
C GLU A 145 -8.24 -9.29 -9.04
N ARG A 146 -8.00 -8.62 -7.90
CA ARG A 146 -7.30 -7.32 -7.84
C ARG A 146 -6.28 -7.33 -6.73
N ILE A 147 -5.17 -6.61 -6.93
CA ILE A 147 -4.07 -6.52 -5.97
C ILE A 147 -4.51 -5.68 -4.77
N PRO A 148 -4.30 -6.11 -3.51
CA PRO A 148 -4.47 -5.24 -2.35
C PRO A 148 -3.57 -4.00 -2.44
N PHE A 149 -4.12 -2.80 -2.26
CA PHE A 149 -3.35 -1.56 -2.35
C PHE A 149 -3.53 -0.69 -1.11
N PHE A 150 -2.41 -0.26 -0.53
CA PHE A 150 -2.41 0.56 0.67
C PHE A 150 -1.67 1.88 0.46
N ILE A 151 -2.10 2.92 1.16
CA ILE A 151 -1.39 4.20 1.22
C ILE A 151 -0.83 4.32 2.63
N PHE A 152 0.49 4.45 2.74
CA PHE A 152 1.17 4.66 4.01
C PHE A 152 1.79 6.05 4.05
N ALA A 153 1.65 6.73 5.18
CA ALA A 153 2.33 7.99 5.42
C ALA A 153 2.92 8.08 6.83
N TYR A 154 4.08 8.72 6.94
CA TYR A 154 4.70 8.97 8.24
C TYR A 154 4.00 10.10 8.99
N THR A 155 3.63 11.15 8.28
CA THR A 155 2.96 12.33 8.86
C THR A 155 1.81 12.79 7.95
N THR A 156 0.95 13.68 8.45
CA THR A 156 -0.17 14.25 7.68
C THR A 156 -0.39 15.71 8.04
N ASN A 157 -0.98 16.49 7.14
CA ASN A 157 -1.61 17.78 7.45
C ASN A 157 -3.12 17.81 7.15
N ILE A 158 -3.70 16.67 6.77
CA ILE A 158 -5.14 16.48 6.59
C ILE A 158 -5.68 15.63 7.74
N SER A 159 -6.81 16.04 8.31
CA SER A 159 -7.51 15.26 9.34
C SER A 159 -8.13 14.00 8.74
N GLY A 160 -8.33 12.96 9.57
CA GLY A 160 -8.96 11.72 9.12
C GLY A 160 -10.36 11.94 8.54
N GLU A 161 -11.16 12.82 9.17
CA GLU A 161 -12.50 13.18 8.69
C GLU A 161 -12.46 13.85 7.30
N ALA A 162 -11.55 14.82 7.11
CA ALA A 162 -11.40 15.50 5.83
C ALA A 162 -10.90 14.54 4.74
N ALA A 163 -9.99 13.63 5.09
CA ALA A 163 -9.49 12.60 4.17
C ALA A 163 -10.59 11.61 3.77
N ILE A 164 -11.38 11.10 4.73
CA ILE A 164 -12.51 10.20 4.46
C ILE A 164 -13.55 10.87 3.57
N LYS A 165 -13.89 12.14 3.87
CA LYS A 165 -14.79 12.92 3.03
C LYS A 165 -14.25 13.04 1.61
N LEU A 166 -12.98 13.42 1.46
CA LEU A 166 -12.34 13.53 0.15
C LEU A 166 -12.39 12.20 -0.62
N ILE A 167 -12.07 11.08 0.01
CA ILE A 167 -12.10 9.76 -0.63
C ILE A 167 -13.52 9.42 -1.09
N ARG A 168 -14.54 9.63 -0.25
CA ARG A 168 -15.93 9.39 -0.62
C ARG A 168 -16.37 10.25 -1.80
N ASP A 169 -16.00 11.53 -1.81
CA ASP A 169 -16.36 12.46 -2.89
C ASP A 169 -15.69 12.05 -4.22
N GLU A 170 -14.42 11.65 -4.20
CA GLU A 170 -13.63 11.25 -5.39
C GLU A 170 -14.05 9.88 -5.96
N PHE A 171 -14.54 8.98 -5.12
CA PHE A 171 -14.94 7.62 -5.50
C PHE A 171 -16.45 7.37 -5.46
N LYS A 172 -17.28 8.42 -5.36
CA LYS A 172 -18.75 8.29 -5.26
C LYS A 172 -19.38 7.42 -6.36
N ASP A 173 -18.83 7.45 -7.57
CA ASP A 173 -19.32 6.73 -8.75
C ASP A 173 -18.39 5.57 -9.15
N SER A 174 -17.41 5.22 -8.30
CA SER A 174 -16.41 4.20 -8.58
C SER A 174 -16.70 2.94 -7.75
N PRO A 175 -16.52 1.73 -8.33
CA PRO A 175 -16.70 0.51 -7.55
C PRO A 175 -15.73 0.47 -6.37
N TRP A 176 -16.22 0.01 -5.22
CA TRP A 176 -15.47 -0.01 -3.97
C TRP A 176 -14.15 -0.81 -4.06
N HIS A 177 -14.10 -1.85 -4.89
CA HIS A 177 -12.91 -2.69 -5.10
C HIS A 177 -11.85 -2.03 -6.00
N GLU A 178 -12.12 -0.83 -6.53
CA GLU A 178 -11.13 0.00 -7.25
C GLU A 178 -10.46 1.07 -6.37
N GLN A 179 -10.92 1.18 -5.12
CA GLN A 179 -10.35 2.09 -4.14
C GLN A 179 -9.17 1.44 -3.43
N ALA A 180 -8.32 2.26 -2.80
CA ALA A 180 -7.32 1.74 -1.87
C ALA A 180 -8.00 0.95 -0.74
N ASP A 181 -7.36 -0.13 -0.32
CA ASP A 181 -7.86 -1.03 0.72
C ASP A 181 -7.69 -0.44 2.12
N GLY A 182 -6.65 0.37 2.30
CA GLY A 182 -6.41 1.09 3.53
C GLY A 182 -5.46 2.26 3.36
N ILE A 183 -5.61 3.24 4.24
CA ILE A 183 -4.73 4.38 4.38
C ILE A 183 -4.28 4.45 5.83
N PHE A 184 -2.98 4.50 6.06
CA PHE A 184 -2.39 4.46 7.39
C PHE A 184 -1.43 5.64 7.55
N VAL A 185 -1.71 6.49 8.53
CA VAL A 185 -0.77 7.54 8.97
C VAL A 185 -0.21 7.13 10.31
N LEU A 186 1.10 6.88 10.39
CA LEU A 186 1.77 6.25 11.53
C LEU A 186 1.40 6.86 12.89
N ASP A 187 1.41 8.19 12.98
CA ASP A 187 1.10 8.94 14.20
C ASP A 187 -0.18 9.77 14.09
N GLY A 188 -1.15 9.30 13.30
CA GLY A 188 -2.35 10.06 13.02
C GLY A 188 -3.60 9.21 13.03
N TRP A 189 -4.06 8.87 11.84
CA TRP A 189 -5.33 8.19 11.63
C TRP A 189 -5.16 7.06 10.63
N ALA A 190 -6.08 6.10 10.71
CA ALA A 190 -6.21 5.07 9.69
C ALA A 190 -7.62 5.12 9.10
N ALA A 191 -7.73 4.79 7.82
CA ALA A 191 -8.99 4.64 7.12
C ALA A 191 -8.96 3.33 6.33
N VAL A 192 -9.91 2.43 6.60
CA VAL A 192 -9.94 1.09 5.97
C VAL A 192 -11.22 0.94 5.17
N ASN A 193 -11.09 0.52 3.91
CA ASN A 193 -12.22 0.17 3.08
C ASN A 193 -12.77 -1.20 3.53
N ILE A 194 -14.03 -1.26 3.93
CA ILE A 194 -14.64 -2.49 4.46
C ILE A 194 -15.48 -3.26 3.43
N GLY A 195 -15.47 -2.83 2.16
CA GLY A 195 -16.05 -3.61 1.05
C GLY A 195 -17.57 -3.72 1.04
N ASN A 196 -18.28 -2.79 1.70
CA ASN A 196 -19.73 -2.78 1.80
C ASN A 196 -20.40 -1.57 1.12
N ASN A 197 -19.69 -0.89 0.21
CA ASN A 197 -20.11 0.37 -0.45
C ASN A 197 -20.29 1.61 0.45
N ASP A 198 -20.04 1.55 1.77
CA ASP A 198 -20.09 2.75 2.64
C ASP A 198 -18.81 3.61 2.58
N GLY A 199 -17.85 3.23 1.73
CA GLY A 199 -16.50 3.80 1.68
C GLY A 199 -15.65 3.42 2.90
N PRO A 200 -14.45 4.01 3.04
CA PRO A 200 -13.58 3.70 4.17
C PRO A 200 -14.14 4.22 5.50
N ARG A 201 -13.91 3.44 6.56
CA ARG A 201 -14.22 3.84 7.96
C ARG A 201 -12.93 4.23 8.67
N GLY A 202 -13.00 5.28 9.48
CA GLY A 202 -11.87 5.80 10.25
C GLY A 202 -11.68 5.08 11.59
N CYS A 203 -10.42 4.90 11.97
CA CYS A 203 -10.02 4.60 13.35
C CYS A 203 -9.09 5.72 13.84
N HIS A 204 -9.42 6.31 14.98
CA HIS A 204 -8.54 7.25 15.69
C HIS A 204 -7.75 6.48 16.74
N HIS A 205 -6.43 6.66 16.75
CA HIS A 205 -5.56 6.16 17.81
C HIS A 205 -5.38 7.25 18.87
#